data_AF-A0A259T0I7-F1
#
_entry.id   AF-A0A259T0I7-F1
#
_cell.length_a   1.000
_cell.length_b   1.000
_cell.length_c   1.000
_cell.angle_alpha   90.00
_cell.angle_beta   90.00
_cell.angle_gamma   90.00
#
_symmetry.space_group_name_H-M   'P 1'
#
loop_
_entity.id
_entity.type
_entity.pdbx_description
1 polymer ?
#
loop_
_entity_poly.entity_id
_entity_poly.type
_entity_poly.pdbx_seq_one_letter_code
_entity_poly.pdbx_strand_id
1 'polypeptide(L)'
;MSEVGRETDSFYRIFQLTETGFEFISILLIVTIIVGLIIAVLFFRHNLTGKKIMLIGGELILLGLVFNLIVDFKFRFPSLSFIVILLGTISCFIGLCRRD
;
A
#
# COMPACT_ATOMS: atom_id res chain seq x y z
N MET A 1 -11.10 19.72 35.60
CA MET A 1 -11.99 19.57 34.44
C MET A 1 -11.27 20.11 33.21
N SER A 2 -10.70 19.35 32.28
CA SER A 2 -10.21 17.97 32.24
C SER A 2 -9.08 18.02 31.19
N GLU A 3 -7.84 17.69 31.56
CA GLU A 3 -6.69 17.68 30.62
C GLU A 3 -6.88 16.67 29.47
N VAL A 4 -7.86 15.76 29.61
CA VAL A 4 -8.26 14.73 28.64
C VAL A 4 -8.84 15.30 27.33
N GLY A 5 -9.28 16.57 27.30
CA GLY A 5 -9.89 17.17 26.11
C GLY A 5 -8.92 17.69 25.05
N ARG A 6 -7.64 17.89 25.37
CA ARG A 6 -6.65 18.45 24.42
C ARG A 6 -6.04 17.42 23.48
N GLU A 7 -5.90 16.18 23.93
CA GLU A 7 -5.28 15.12 23.12
C GLU A 7 -6.23 14.60 22.04
N THR A 8 -7.54 14.55 22.33
CA THR A 8 -8.55 14.10 21.37
C THR A 8 -8.65 15.04 20.17
N ASP A 9 -8.57 16.36 20.39
CA ASP A 9 -8.60 17.38 19.34
C ASP A 9 -7.39 17.28 18.39
N SER A 10 -6.21 16.95 18.93
CA SER A 10 -4.99 16.81 18.13
C SER A 10 -5.03 15.56 17.25
N PHE A 11 -5.45 14.41 17.80
CA PHE A 11 -5.64 13.18 17.03
C PHE A 11 -6.72 13.34 15.94
N TYR A 12 -7.83 14.00 16.25
CA TYR A 12 -8.88 14.27 15.26
C TYR A 12 -8.46 15.26 14.18
N ARG A 13 -7.61 16.26 14.49
CA ARG A 13 -7.04 17.16 13.47
C ARG A 13 -6.06 16.49 12.51
N ILE A 14 -5.31 15.49 12.99
CA ILE A 14 -4.40 14.70 12.15
C ILE A 14 -5.19 13.79 11.19
N PHE A 15 -6.40 13.34 11.61
CA PHE A 15 -7.29 12.50 10.80
C PHE A 15 -8.37 13.27 10.01
N GLN A 16 -8.55 14.58 10.24
CA GLN A 16 -9.26 15.43 9.31
C GLN A 16 -8.44 15.54 8.02
N LEU A 17 -9.13 15.54 6.87
CA LEU A 17 -8.64 15.61 5.48
C LEU A 17 -7.86 16.91 5.16
N THR A 18 -6.92 17.28 6.00
CA THR A 18 -5.94 18.35 5.78
C THR A 18 -4.82 17.75 4.92
N GLU A 19 -4.27 18.50 3.96
CA GLU A 19 -3.24 18.01 2.99
C GLU A 19 -2.08 17.22 3.65
N THR A 20 -1.69 17.61 4.87
CA THR A 20 -0.63 16.97 5.67
C THR A 20 -1.04 15.64 6.30
N GLY A 21 -2.29 15.48 6.73
CA GLY A 21 -2.81 14.22 7.27
C GLY A 21 -2.89 13.13 6.19
N PHE A 22 -3.34 13.52 4.99
CA PHE A 22 -3.37 12.64 3.84
C PHE A 22 -1.95 12.21 3.41
N GLU A 23 -0.99 13.13 3.40
CA GLU A 23 0.40 12.84 3.07
C GLU A 23 1.03 11.87 4.09
N PHE A 24 0.75 12.05 5.38
CA PHE A 24 1.24 11.14 6.42
C PHE A 24 0.68 9.72 6.25
N ILE A 25 -0.63 9.59 6.04
CA ILE A 25 -1.29 8.30 5.79
C ILE A 25 -0.72 7.66 4.52
N SER A 26 -0.48 8.46 3.47
CA SER A 26 0.08 8.00 2.20
C SER A 26 1.47 7.38 2.39
N ILE A 27 2.36 8.07 3.11
CA ILE A 27 3.71 7.58 3.42
C ILE A 27 3.62 6.30 4.26
N LEU A 28 2.77 6.28 5.27
CA LEU A 28 2.61 5.13 6.16
C LEU A 28 2.13 3.90 5.38
N LEU A 29 1.20 4.10 4.45
CA LEU A 29 0.67 3.06 3.57
C LEU A 29 1.77 2.53 2.62
N ILE A 30 2.58 3.40 2.03
CA ILE A 30 3.74 3.00 1.20
C ILE A 30 4.73 2.16 2.03
N VAL A 31 5.05 2.60 3.25
CA VAL A 31 5.94 1.85 4.15
C VAL A 31 5.35 0.48 4.47
N THR A 32 4.06 0.39 4.77
CA THR A 32 3.38 -0.90 5.03
C THR A 32 3.46 -1.84 3.83
N ILE A 33 3.25 -1.34 2.60
CA ILE A 33 3.38 -2.16 1.39
C ILE A 33 4.81 -2.69 1.25
N ILE A 34 5.81 -1.83 1.38
CA ILE A 34 7.22 -2.20 1.22
C ILE A 34 7.62 -3.24 2.28
N VAL A 35 7.31 -2.98 3.55
CA VAL A 35 7.63 -3.88 4.66
C VAL A 35 6.89 -5.21 4.50
N GLY A 36 5.61 -5.19 4.16
CA GLY A 36 4.81 -6.39 3.91
C GLY A 36 5.39 -7.25 2.78
N LEU A 37 5.81 -6.62 1.68
CA LEU A 37 6.41 -7.30 0.54
C LEU A 37 7.79 -7.89 0.89
N ILE A 38 8.62 -7.15 1.64
CA ILE A 38 9.92 -7.64 2.14
C ILE A 38 9.73 -8.84 3.07
N ILE A 39 8.80 -8.78 4.02
CA ILE A 39 8.53 -9.88 4.95
C ILE A 39 8.02 -11.10 4.20
N ALA A 40 7.09 -10.91 3.25
CA ALA A 40 6.57 -12.00 2.42
C ALA A 40 7.69 -12.70 1.66
N VAL A 41 8.59 -11.94 1.02
CA VAL A 41 9.69 -12.48 0.21
C VAL A 41 10.80 -13.11 1.06
N LEU A 42 11.18 -12.52 2.20
CA LEU A 42 12.29 -12.98 3.02
C LEU A 42 11.91 -14.13 3.96
N PHE A 43 10.77 -14.05 4.64
CA PHE A 43 10.39 -15.03 5.66
C PHE A 43 9.50 -16.16 5.11
N PHE A 44 8.64 -15.88 4.13
CA PHE A 44 7.68 -16.85 3.62
C PHE A 44 8.06 -17.47 2.27
N ARG A 45 9.31 -17.29 1.80
CA ARG A 45 9.80 -17.83 0.51
C ARG A 45 9.50 -19.32 0.31
N HIS A 46 9.56 -20.11 1.38
CA HIS A 46 9.34 -21.56 1.36
C HIS A 46 7.84 -21.96 1.28
N ASN A 47 6.93 -21.04 1.63
CA ASN A 47 5.47 -21.22 1.65
C ASN A 47 4.75 -20.47 0.50
N LEU A 48 5.52 -19.75 -0.33
CA LEU A 48 5.04 -18.99 -1.48
C LEU A 48 4.92 -19.90 -2.71
N THR A 49 3.76 -20.53 -2.83
CA THR A 49 3.29 -21.18 -4.07
C THR A 49 3.03 -20.13 -5.15
N GLY A 50 3.15 -20.50 -6.42
CA GLY A 50 2.91 -19.62 -7.57
C GLY A 50 1.54 -18.93 -7.50
N LYS A 51 0.51 -19.66 -7.05
CA LYS A 51 -0.84 -19.11 -6.82
C LYS A 51 -0.88 -17.97 -5.79
N LYS A 52 -0.11 -18.06 -4.70
CA LYS A 52 -0.08 -17.01 -3.67
C LYS A 52 0.65 -15.77 -4.15
N ILE A 53 1.73 -15.95 -4.90
CA ILE A 53 2.48 -14.84 -5.52
C ILE A 53 1.58 -14.11 -6.53
N MET A 54 0.78 -14.86 -7.29
CA MET A 54 -0.18 -14.30 -8.23
C MET A 54 -1.30 -13.50 -7.51
N LEU A 55 -1.79 -14.00 -6.37
CA LEU A 55 -2.74 -13.26 -5.52
C LEU A 55 -2.16 -11.93 -5.01
N ILE A 56 -0.94 -11.96 -4.48
CA ILE A 56 -0.24 -10.75 -4.01
C ILE A 56 -0.04 -9.76 -5.17
N GLY A 57 0.36 -10.24 -6.34
CA GLY A 57 0.48 -9.43 -7.54
C GLY A 57 -0.85 -8.76 -7.94
N GLY A 58 -1.95 -9.51 -7.88
CA GLY A 58 -3.30 -9.00 -8.11
C GLY A 58 -3.70 -7.91 -7.11
N GLU A 59 -3.44 -8.11 -5.82
CA GLU A 59 -3.72 -7.10 -4.79
C GLU A 59 -2.91 -5.82 -5.02
N LEU A 60 -1.63 -5.92 -5.41
CA LEU A 60 -0.84 -4.75 -5.78
C LEU A 60 -1.44 -3.99 -6.96
N ILE A 61 -1.87 -4.69 -8.02
CA ILE A 61 -2.52 -4.03 -9.17
C ILE A 61 -3.77 -3.29 -8.72
N LEU A 62 -4.61 -3.95 -7.90
CA LEU A 62 -5.87 -3.39 -7.41
C LEU A 62 -5.62 -2.16 -6.53
N LEU A 63 -4.58 -2.20 -5.68
CA LEU A 63 -4.15 -1.10 -4.86
C LEU A 63 -3.64 0.10 -5.70
N GLY A 64 -2.85 -0.17 -6.73
CA GLY A 64 -2.41 0.87 -7.66
C GLY A 64 -3.56 1.50 -8.45
N LEU A 65 -4.59 0.72 -8.81
CA LEU A 65 -5.83 1.24 -9.40
C LEU A 65 -6.59 2.15 -8.43
N VAL A 66 -6.67 1.78 -7.15
CA VAL A 66 -7.29 2.62 -6.10
C VAL A 66 -6.55 3.95 -5.96
N PHE A 67 -5.21 3.94 -5.99
CA PHE A 67 -4.42 5.19 -5.98
C PHE A 67 -4.68 6.08 -7.19
N ASN A 68 -4.99 5.50 -8.36
CA ASN A 68 -5.36 6.28 -9.55
C ASN A 68 -6.81 6.81 -9.49
N LEU A 69 -7.67 6.20 -8.68
CA LEU A 69 -9.07 6.58 -8.51
C LEU A 69 -9.23 7.76 -7.54
N ILE A 70 -8.34 7.85 -6.54
CA ILE A 70 -8.28 8.95 -5.59
C ILE A 70 -7.58 10.15 -6.28
N VAL A 71 -8.34 11.20 -6.59
CA VAL A 71 -7.87 12.37 -7.37
C VAL A 71 -6.66 13.05 -6.72
N ASP A 72 -6.69 13.25 -5.40
CA ASP A 72 -5.58 13.85 -4.64
C ASP A 72 -4.28 13.03 -4.73
N PHE A 73 -4.41 11.70 -4.69
CA PHE A 73 -3.27 10.79 -4.79
C PHE A 73 -2.70 10.76 -6.21
N LYS A 74 -3.57 10.79 -7.22
CA LYS A 74 -3.19 10.85 -8.64
C LYS A 74 -2.43 12.12 -8.98
N PHE A 75 -2.81 13.26 -8.42
CA PHE A 75 -2.15 14.54 -8.70
C PHE A 75 -0.79 14.63 -8.00
N ARG A 76 -0.68 14.12 -6.77
CA ARG A 76 0.51 14.24 -5.94
C ARG A 76 1.55 13.15 -6.23
N PHE A 77 1.11 11.94 -6.56
CA PHE A 77 1.98 10.77 -6.81
C PHE A 77 1.55 9.95 -8.05
N PRO A 78 1.52 10.56 -9.25
CA PRO A 78 1.06 9.87 -10.47
C PRO A 78 1.90 8.64 -10.82
N SER A 79 3.22 8.71 -10.61
CA SER A 79 4.17 7.62 -10.90
C SER A 79 4.05 6.44 -9.94
N LEU A 80 3.59 6.69 -8.70
CA LEU A 80 3.51 5.66 -7.67
C LEU A 80 2.44 4.61 -8.01
N SER A 81 1.28 5.05 -8.49
CA SER A 81 0.22 4.12 -8.96
C SER A 81 0.76 3.21 -10.07
N PHE A 82 1.52 3.78 -11.01
CA PHE A 82 2.08 3.05 -12.14
C PHE A 82 3.15 2.04 -11.69
N ILE A 83 4.04 2.44 -10.77
CA ILE A 83 5.07 1.56 -10.20
C ILE A 83 4.43 0.39 -9.46
N VAL A 84 3.38 0.65 -8.67
CA VAL A 84 2.68 -0.38 -7.89
C VAL A 84 1.95 -1.36 -8.82
N ILE A 85 1.29 -0.87 -9.87
CA ILE A 85 0.66 -1.73 -10.89
C ILE A 85 1.72 -2.57 -11.61
N LEU A 86 2.85 -1.97 -11.98
CA LEU A 86 3.92 -2.66 -12.70
C LEU A 86 4.56 -3.75 -11.83
N LEU A 87 4.83 -3.47 -10.55
CA LEU A 87 5.29 -4.46 -9.57
C LEU A 87 4.28 -5.60 -9.37
N GLY A 88 2.99 -5.26 -9.28
CA GLY A 88 1.92 -6.26 -9.17
C GLY A 88 1.85 -7.14 -10.42
N THR A 89 2.01 -6.56 -11.60
CA THR A 89 2.02 -7.29 -12.88
C THR A 89 3.22 -8.23 -12.98
N ILE A 90 4.42 -7.78 -12.61
CA ILE A 90 5.62 -8.61 -12.54
C ILE A 90 5.42 -9.77 -11.55
N SER A 91 4.87 -9.48 -10.36
CA SER A 91 4.57 -10.51 -9.36
C SER A 91 3.58 -11.54 -9.89
N CYS A 92 2.51 -11.11 -10.57
CA CYS A 92 1.57 -12.01 -11.25
C CYS A 92 2.27 -12.90 -12.28
N PHE A 93 3.16 -12.34 -13.10
CA PHE A 93 3.90 -13.09 -14.10
C PHE A 93 4.85 -14.11 -13.48
N ILE A 94 5.56 -13.74 -12.41
CA ILE A 94 6.41 -14.66 -11.64
C ILE A 94 5.57 -15.78 -11.03
N GLY A 95 4.40 -15.47 -10.48
CA GLY A 95 3.45 -16.43 -9.95
C GLY A 95 2.96 -17.42 -11.02
N LEU A 96 2.68 -16.92 -12.23
CA LEU A 96 2.25 -17.72 -13.38
C LEU A 96 3.38 -18.63 -13.92
N CYS A 97 4.62 -18.14 -13.93
CA CYS A 97 5.78 -18.90 -14.39
C CYS A 97 6.27 -19.95 -13.37
N ARG A 98 5.89 -19.84 -12.10
CA ARG A 98 6.12 -20.90 -11.12
C ARG A 98 5.16 -22.05 -11.37
N ARG A 99 5.70 -23.15 -11.94
CA ARG A 99 5.09 -24.47 -11.83
C ARG A 99 5.16 -24.89 -10.36
N ASP A 100 4.03 -24.79 -9.67
CA ASP A 100 3.74 -25.64 -8.51
C ASP A 100 3.52 -27.08 -8.96
#